data_AF-A0A6N7AEM0-F1
#
_entry.id   AF-A0A6N7AEM0-F1
#
_cell.length_a   1.000
_cell.length_b   1.000
_cell.length_c   1.000
_cell.angle_alpha   90.00
_cell.angle_beta   90.00
_cell.angle_gamma   90.00
#
_symmetry.space_group_name_H-M   'P 1'
#
loop_
_entity.id
_entity.type
_entity.pdbx_description
1 polymer ?
#
loop_
_entity_poly.entity_id
_entity_poly.type
_entity_poly.pdbx_seq_one_letter_code
_entity_poly.pdbx_strand_id
1 'polypeptide(L)'
;MKKTLLLALAVLLLGACTPKCDVDAYKASVAPILTEWSDAFALATQTPRISLAPQVEALQDIKREAETLDIPQCAVESHSHLIASMDHSINAMMAFLANKPDAEVNASLQRAQRELNLYADAVEALYPDE
;
A
#
# COMPACT_ATOMS: atom_id res chain seq x y z
N MET A 1 0.38 -64.14 15.31
CA MET A 1 0.22 -64.39 13.87
C MET A 1 -0.49 -63.20 13.24
N LYS A 2 0.09 -62.67 12.16
CA LYS A 2 -0.18 -61.38 11.50
C LYS A 2 -1.66 -61.17 11.12
N LYS A 3 -2.19 -59.99 11.46
CA LYS A 3 -3.32 -59.37 10.76
C LYS A 3 -2.84 -58.03 10.19
N THR A 4 -2.38 -58.06 8.95
CA THR A 4 -2.29 -56.88 8.08
C THR A 4 -3.69 -56.57 7.57
N LEU A 5 -4.21 -55.35 7.78
CA LEU A 5 -5.06 -54.71 6.78
C LEU A 5 -5.24 -53.20 7.02
N LEU A 6 -4.77 -52.45 6.02
CA LEU A 6 -5.22 -51.15 5.51
C LEU A 6 -5.04 -49.86 6.34
N LEU A 7 -3.99 -49.15 5.94
CA LEU A 7 -3.94 -47.69 5.78
C LEU A 7 -5.31 -47.10 5.38
N ALA A 8 -5.80 -46.16 6.16
CA ALA A 8 -6.70 -45.11 5.69
C ALA A 8 -6.04 -43.77 6.01
N LEU A 9 -5.11 -43.37 5.15
CA LEU A 9 -4.59 -42.00 5.10
C LEU A 9 -5.69 -41.15 4.48
N ALA A 10 -6.64 -40.70 5.30
CA ALA A 10 -7.59 -39.67 4.90
C ALA A 10 -6.82 -38.35 4.81
N VAL A 11 -6.17 -38.12 3.68
CA VAL A 11 -5.72 -36.78 3.29
C VAL A 11 -6.99 -35.97 3.07
N LEU A 12 -7.44 -35.31 4.14
CA LEU A 12 -8.38 -34.21 4.07
C LEU A 12 -7.71 -33.14 3.22
N LEU A 13 -7.97 -33.19 1.91
CA LEU A 13 -7.94 -32.03 1.03
C LEU A 13 -9.01 -31.08 1.55
N LEU A 14 -8.73 -30.43 2.68
CA LEU A 14 -9.29 -29.12 2.98
C LEU A 14 -8.68 -28.21 1.91
N GLY A 15 -9.30 -28.22 0.72
CA GLY A 15 -9.20 -27.09 -0.18
C GLY A 15 -9.63 -25.91 0.67
N ALA A 16 -8.67 -25.14 1.15
CA ALA A 16 -8.93 -23.91 1.85
C ALA A 16 -9.78 -23.09 0.88
N CYS A 17 -11.09 -23.00 1.15
CA CYS A 17 -11.91 -21.96 0.60
C CYS A 17 -11.36 -20.69 1.24
N THR A 18 -10.31 -20.11 0.65
CA THR A 18 -9.93 -18.74 0.96
C THR A 18 -11.17 -17.91 0.63
N PRO A 19 -11.74 -17.18 1.60
CA PRO A 19 -12.84 -16.29 1.30
C PRO A 19 -12.44 -15.41 0.12
N LYS A 20 -13.28 -15.38 -0.93
CA LYS A 20 -13.04 -14.56 -2.11
C LYS A 20 -12.81 -13.14 -1.62
N CYS A 21 -11.68 -12.55 -2.03
CA CYS A 21 -11.35 -11.19 -1.69
C CYS A 21 -12.47 -10.26 -2.19
N ASP A 22 -13.01 -9.40 -1.32
CA ASP A 22 -13.87 -8.31 -1.76
C ASP A 22 -12.98 -7.14 -2.22
N VAL A 23 -12.34 -7.34 -3.37
CA VAL A 23 -11.38 -6.39 -3.95
C VAL A 23 -12.09 -5.08 -4.35
N ASP A 24 -13.36 -5.18 -4.76
CA ASP A 24 -14.15 -4.03 -5.15
C ASP A 24 -14.45 -3.14 -3.95
N ALA A 25 -14.79 -3.72 -2.79
CA ALA A 25 -14.93 -2.96 -1.54
C ALA A 25 -13.61 -2.30 -1.13
N TYR A 26 -12.48 -3.00 -1.24
CA TYR A 26 -11.15 -2.43 -0.96
C TYR A 26 -10.82 -1.24 -1.88
N LYS A 27 -11.05 -1.37 -3.19
CA LYS A 27 -10.82 -0.25 -4.13
C LYS A 27 -11.76 0.91 -3.83
N ALA A 28 -13.02 0.64 -3.53
CA ALA A 28 -13.98 1.67 -3.20
C ALA A 28 -13.58 2.44 -1.93
N SER A 29 -12.97 1.78 -0.93
CA SER A 29 -12.50 2.45 0.28
C SER A 29 -11.20 3.23 0.07
N VAL A 30 -10.28 2.74 -0.76
CA VAL A 30 -8.97 3.38 -1.01
C VAL A 30 -9.03 4.49 -2.06
N ALA A 31 -9.91 4.40 -3.07
CA ALA A 31 -10.01 5.37 -4.15
C ALA A 31 -10.18 6.85 -3.71
N PRO A 32 -11.06 7.20 -2.74
CA PRO A 32 -11.18 8.59 -2.29
C PRO A 32 -9.87 9.08 -1.65
N ILE A 33 -9.22 8.24 -0.83
CA ILE A 33 -7.94 8.58 -0.20
C ILE A 33 -6.85 8.81 -1.25
N LEU A 34 -6.77 7.97 -2.29
CA LEU A 34 -5.79 8.16 -3.37
C LEU A 34 -6.02 9.46 -4.14
N THR A 35 -7.28 9.85 -4.32
CA THR A 35 -7.63 11.11 -4.98
C THR A 35 -7.15 12.29 -4.14
N GLU A 36 -7.50 12.30 -2.85
CA GLU A 36 -7.08 13.36 -1.92
C GLU A 36 -5.55 13.41 -1.77
N TRP A 37 -4.91 12.25 -1.66
CA TRP A 37 -3.46 12.13 -1.61
C TRP A 37 -2.79 12.73 -2.85
N SER A 38 -3.29 12.40 -4.04
CA SER A 38 -2.75 12.91 -5.31
C SER A 38 -2.83 14.44 -5.36
N ASP A 39 -3.97 15.01 -4.99
CA ASP A 39 -4.18 16.46 -4.99
C ASP A 39 -3.27 17.16 -3.96
N ALA A 40 -3.22 16.63 -2.73
CA ALA A 40 -2.35 17.15 -1.68
C ALA A 40 -0.86 17.05 -2.05
N PHE A 41 -0.43 15.95 -2.67
CA PHE A 41 0.95 15.75 -3.10
C PHE A 41 1.31 16.68 -4.27
N ALA A 42 0.40 16.89 -5.22
CA ALA A 42 0.58 17.87 -6.29
C ALA A 42 0.74 19.29 -5.74
N LEU A 43 -0.02 19.66 -4.71
CA LEU A 43 0.13 20.95 -4.04
C LEU A 43 1.47 21.05 -3.28
N ALA A 44 1.84 20.01 -2.53
CA ALA A 44 3.10 19.96 -1.79
C ALA A 44 4.32 20.14 -2.72
N THR A 45 4.35 19.46 -3.85
CA THR A 45 5.46 19.54 -4.83
C THR A 45 5.59 20.91 -5.52
N GLN A 46 4.52 21.72 -5.53
CA GLN A 46 4.53 23.09 -6.06
C GLN A 46 4.76 24.14 -4.97
N THR A 47 4.76 23.75 -3.69
CA THR A 47 4.83 24.68 -2.56
C THR A 47 6.28 25.05 -2.25
N PRO A 48 6.63 26.35 -2.13
CA PRO A 48 7.96 26.77 -1.71
C PRO A 48 8.31 26.22 -0.33
N ARG A 49 9.59 25.88 -0.12
CA ARG A 49 10.10 25.25 1.11
C ARG A 49 9.61 25.91 2.41
N ILE A 50 9.58 27.24 2.46
CA ILE A 50 9.19 28.00 3.66
C ILE A 50 7.72 27.81 4.07
N SER A 51 6.88 27.35 3.14
CA SER A 51 5.45 27.13 3.33
C SER A 51 5.06 25.64 3.22
N LEU A 52 6.05 24.74 3.14
CA LEU A 52 5.81 23.32 2.87
C LEU A 52 5.34 22.53 4.11
N ALA A 53 5.70 22.97 5.32
CA ALA A 53 5.39 22.23 6.54
C ALA A 53 3.88 21.91 6.72
N PRO A 54 2.94 22.85 6.50
CA PRO A 54 1.50 22.53 6.53
C PRO A 54 1.07 21.49 5.48
N GLN A 55 1.72 21.44 4.31
CA GLN A 55 1.39 20.44 3.29
C GLN A 55 1.90 19.05 3.69
N VAL A 56 3.05 18.99 4.38
CA VAL A 56 3.56 17.72 4.95
C VAL A 56 2.62 17.20 6.02
N GLU A 57 2.07 18.06 6.87
CA GLU A 57 1.07 17.69 7.86
C GLU A 57 -0.20 17.11 7.21
N ALA A 58 -0.74 17.77 6.17
CA ALA A 58 -1.88 17.27 5.42
C ALA A 58 -1.61 15.89 4.79
N LEU A 59 -0.42 15.67 4.21
CA LEU A 59 -0.03 14.35 3.69
C LEU A 59 0.03 13.31 4.82
N GLN A 60 0.56 13.66 5.99
CA GLN A 60 0.61 12.76 7.15
C GLN A 60 -0.79 12.40 7.68
N ASP A 61 -1.75 13.33 7.64
CA ASP A 61 -3.15 13.07 7.98
C ASP A 61 -3.77 12.06 7.03
N ILE A 62 -3.67 12.28 5.71
CA ILE A 62 -4.23 11.38 4.69
C ILE A 62 -3.59 9.98 4.78
N LYS A 63 -2.28 9.90 5.04
CA LYS A 63 -1.59 8.63 5.27
C LYS A 63 -2.16 7.90 6.49
N ARG A 64 -2.37 8.59 7.62
CA ARG A 64 -2.96 7.98 8.81
C ARG A 64 -4.38 7.49 8.55
N GLU A 65 -5.18 8.22 7.78
CA GLU A 65 -6.50 7.76 7.36
C GLU A 65 -6.40 6.45 6.57
N ALA A 66 -5.50 6.40 5.59
CA ALA A 66 -5.22 5.19 4.82
C ALA A 66 -4.87 4.00 5.72
N GLU A 67 -3.95 4.18 6.68
CA GLU A 67 -3.53 3.14 7.64
C GLU A 67 -4.67 2.59 8.50
N THR A 68 -5.74 3.36 8.69
CA THR A 68 -6.89 2.99 9.53
C THR A 68 -8.04 2.34 8.76
N LEU A 69 -7.92 2.20 7.43
CA LEU A 69 -8.92 1.52 6.64
C LEU A 69 -9.11 0.07 7.10
N ASP A 70 -10.37 -0.36 7.20
CA ASP A 70 -10.69 -1.77 7.34
C ASP A 70 -10.46 -2.45 5.99
N ILE A 71 -9.37 -3.20 5.89
CA ILE A 71 -8.95 -3.86 4.65
C ILE A 71 -9.15 -5.37 4.75
N PRO A 72 -9.60 -6.03 3.68
CA PRO A 72 -9.71 -7.48 3.69
C PRO A 72 -8.30 -8.10 3.70
N GLN A 73 -8.14 -9.27 4.34
CA GLN A 73 -6.84 -9.92 4.53
C GLN A 73 -6.04 -10.12 3.22
N CYS A 74 -6.74 -10.37 2.11
CA CYS A 74 -6.15 -10.49 0.78
C CYS A 74 -5.48 -9.21 0.28
N ALA A 75 -5.95 -8.03 0.69
CA ALA A 75 -5.44 -6.74 0.22
C ALA A 75 -4.27 -6.22 1.07
N VAL A 76 -3.92 -6.89 2.17
CA VAL A 76 -2.88 -6.45 3.14
C VAL A 76 -1.56 -6.15 2.45
N GLU A 77 -1.11 -7.00 1.54
CA GLU A 77 0.15 -6.79 0.80
C GLU A 77 0.09 -5.52 -0.05
N SER A 78 -0.92 -5.38 -0.90
CA SER A 78 -1.10 -4.18 -1.72
C SER A 78 -1.18 -2.92 -0.84
N HIS A 79 -1.97 -2.97 0.23
CA HIS A 79 -2.15 -1.83 1.11
C HIS A 79 -0.85 -1.44 1.81
N SER A 80 -0.02 -2.42 2.21
CA SER A 80 1.30 -2.14 2.79
C SER A 80 2.23 -1.38 1.83
N HIS A 81 2.21 -1.72 0.54
CA HIS A 81 2.97 -1.01 -0.49
C HIS A 81 2.45 0.41 -0.72
N LEU A 82 1.13 0.62 -0.68
CA LEU A 82 0.55 1.96 -0.73
C LEU A 82 1.05 2.83 0.43
N ILE A 83 0.96 2.33 1.67
CA ILE A 83 1.42 3.05 2.86
C ILE A 83 2.93 3.36 2.78
N ALA A 84 3.74 2.40 2.32
CA ALA A 84 5.17 2.60 2.13
C ALA A 84 5.49 3.67 1.05
N SER A 85 4.71 3.71 -0.03
CA SER A 85 4.81 4.76 -1.05
C SER A 85 4.51 6.15 -0.47
N MET A 86 3.46 6.26 0.33
CA MET A 86 3.07 7.50 1.01
C MET A 86 4.17 7.96 1.98
N ASP A 87 4.73 7.04 2.77
CA ASP A 87 5.83 7.34 3.69
C ASP A 87 7.08 7.85 2.96
N HIS A 88 7.47 7.18 1.86
CA HIS A 88 8.64 7.62 1.10
C HIS A 88 8.43 8.97 0.40
N SER A 89 7.19 9.27 -0.01
CA SER A 89 6.81 10.58 -0.55
C SER A 89 6.92 11.68 0.51
N ILE A 90 6.38 11.45 1.72
CA ILE A 90 6.51 12.36 2.87
C ILE A 90 7.99 12.55 3.23
N ASN A 91 8.78 11.48 3.25
CA ASN A 91 10.23 11.56 3.50
C ASN A 91 10.96 12.42 2.47
N ALA A 92 10.56 12.39 1.19
CA ALA A 92 11.11 13.29 0.19
C ALA A 92 10.79 14.75 0.50
N MET A 93 9.55 15.05 0.88
CA MET A 93 9.12 16.41 1.25
C MET A 93 9.84 16.91 2.51
N MET A 94 10.01 16.04 3.53
CA MET A 94 10.77 16.37 4.74
C MET A 94 12.26 16.60 4.44
N ALA A 95 12.87 15.80 3.56
CA ALA A 95 14.25 16.01 3.13
C ALA A 95 14.42 17.35 2.41
N PHE A 96 13.50 17.71 1.52
CA PHE A 96 13.49 19.01 0.86
C PHE A 96 13.29 20.17 1.85
N LEU A 97 12.37 20.01 2.81
CA LEU A 97 12.14 20.98 3.90
C LEU A 97 13.41 21.21 4.73
N ALA A 98 14.14 20.13 5.04
CA ALA A 98 15.39 20.16 5.78
C ALA A 98 16.61 20.62 4.95
N ASN A 99 16.41 21.08 3.70
CA ASN A 99 17.47 21.49 2.78
C ASN A 99 18.55 20.40 2.58
N LYS A 100 18.12 19.13 2.51
CA LYS A 100 19.00 18.02 2.14
C LYS A 100 19.39 18.08 0.66
N PRO A 101 20.50 17.43 0.26
CA PRO A 101 20.88 17.33 -1.16
C PRO A 101 19.77 16.69 -2.00
N ASP A 102 19.63 17.15 -3.24
CA ASP A 102 18.64 16.63 -4.19
C ASP A 102 18.75 15.12 -4.39
N ALA A 103 19.96 14.56 -4.28
CA ALA A 103 20.18 13.11 -4.34
C ALA A 103 19.40 12.35 -3.26
N GLU A 104 19.29 12.88 -2.04
CA GLU A 104 18.52 12.27 -0.95
C GLU A 104 17.00 12.39 -1.19
N VAL A 105 16.55 13.56 -1.67
CA VAL A 105 15.15 13.81 -2.05
C VAL A 105 14.73 12.83 -3.15
N ASN A 106 15.54 12.75 -4.22
CA ASN A 106 15.30 11.87 -5.36
C ASN A 106 15.34 10.39 -4.97
N ALA A 107 16.22 9.97 -4.07
CA ALA A 107 16.25 8.60 -3.59
C ALA A 107 14.95 8.22 -2.85
N SER A 108 14.36 9.15 -2.09
CA SER A 108 13.06 8.94 -1.44
C SER A 108 11.92 8.89 -2.44
N LEU A 109 11.90 9.78 -3.45
CA LEU A 109 10.90 9.72 -4.53
C LEU A 109 11.00 8.42 -5.34
N GLN A 110 12.22 7.94 -5.62
CA GLN A 110 12.42 6.66 -6.31
C GLN A 110 11.93 5.47 -5.48
N ARG A 111 12.11 5.50 -4.14
CA ARG A 111 11.51 4.49 -3.25
C ARG A 111 9.99 4.57 -3.29
N ALA A 112 9.41 5.77 -3.21
CA ALA A 112 7.97 5.96 -3.29
C ALA A 112 7.38 5.40 -4.59
N GLN A 113 8.03 5.67 -5.72
CA GLN A 113 7.60 5.14 -7.01
C GLN A 113 7.69 3.61 -7.09
N ARG A 114 8.74 3.01 -6.52
CA ARG A 114 8.85 1.55 -6.48
C ARG A 114 7.73 0.91 -5.69
N GLU A 115 7.44 1.44 -4.50
CA GLU A 115 6.33 0.95 -3.68
C GLU A 115 4.98 1.18 -4.37
N LEU A 116 4.80 2.29 -5.09
CA LEU A 116 3.58 2.52 -5.86
C LEU A 116 3.42 1.50 -7.01
N ASN A 117 4.51 1.11 -7.67
CA ASN A 117 4.47 0.07 -8.68
C ASN A 117 4.14 -1.30 -8.06
N LEU A 118 4.74 -1.64 -6.91
CA LEU A 118 4.43 -2.87 -6.19
C LEU A 118 2.97 -2.91 -5.71
N TYR A 119 2.43 -1.77 -5.27
CA TYR A 119 1.01 -1.63 -5.00
C TYR A 119 0.16 -1.94 -6.23
N ALA A 120 0.47 -1.36 -7.38
CA ALA A 120 -0.27 -1.60 -8.62
C ALA A 120 -0.21 -3.09 -9.03
N ASP A 121 0.97 -3.69 -9.03
CA ASP A 121 1.18 -5.11 -9.35
C ASP A 121 0.41 -6.02 -8.37
N ALA A 122 0.45 -5.70 -7.08
CA ALA A 122 -0.27 -6.46 -6.05
C ALA A 122 -1.79 -6.31 -6.18
N VAL A 123 -2.30 -5.13 -6.55
CA VAL A 123 -3.73 -4.95 -6.85
C VAL A 123 -4.13 -5.74 -8.09
N GLU A 124 -3.33 -5.72 -9.15
CA GLU A 124 -3.58 -6.50 -10.37
C GLU A 124 -3.62 -8.00 -10.08
N ALA A 125 -2.71 -8.51 -9.23
CA ALA A 125 -2.70 -9.91 -8.82
C ALA A 125 -3.97 -10.35 -8.06
N LEU A 126 -4.76 -9.42 -7.51
CA LEU A 126 -6.06 -9.73 -6.92
C LEU A 126 -7.15 -10.03 -7.96
N TYR A 127 -6.88 -9.79 -9.25
CA TYR A 127 -7.76 -10.02 -10.40
C TYR A 127 -7.15 -10.99 -11.42
N PRO A 128 -7.04 -12.30 -11.10
CA PRO A 128 -6.43 -13.26 -12.01
C PRO A 128 -7.27 -13.62 -13.26
N ASP A 129 -8.52 -13.14 -13.35
CA ASP A 129 -9.51 -13.55 -14.34
C ASP A 129 -9.97 -12.42 -15.31
N GLU A 130 -9.37 -11.22 -15.25
CA GLU A 130 -9.59 -10.13 -16.23
C GLU A 130 -8.47 -10.08 -17.29
#